data_AF-A0A4Q3Y9V7-F1
#
_entry.id   AF-A0A4Q3Y9V7-F1
#
_cell.length_a   1.000
_cell.length_b   1.000
_cell.length_c   1.000
_cell.angle_alpha   90.00
_cell.angle_beta   90.00
_cell.angle_gamma   90.00
#
_symmetry.space_group_name_H-M   'P 1'
#
loop_
_entity.id
_entity.type
_entity.pdbx_description
1 polymer ?
#
loop_
_entity_poly.entity_id
_entity_poly.type
_entity_poly.pdbx_seq_one_letter_code
_entity_poly.pdbx_strand_id
1 'polypeptide(L)'
;MTDKDLSQTEDRMLEALFAEARSARVADPSEALMQAILGDAAEALEASRPVPVAAARPGFLAGLWAALGGVAGVSGLATAAAVGVWFGVAPPAGLDGLSTAIWGESVSVSIFSADDILGLEG
;
A
#
# COMPACT_ATOMS: atom_id res chain seq x y z
N MET A 1 16.91 22.31 1.24
CA MET A 1 15.92 23.14 1.94
C MET A 1 14.85 23.49 0.93
N THR A 2 13.99 22.51 0.58
CA THR A 2 13.17 22.66 -0.65
C THR A 2 11.86 21.85 -0.68
N ASP A 3 11.74 20.71 0.02
CA ASP A 3 10.55 19.85 -0.12
C ASP A 3 9.37 20.30 0.78
N LYS A 4 9.67 20.57 2.06
CA LYS A 4 8.68 21.02 3.05
C LYS A 4 8.09 22.42 2.76
N ASP A 5 8.81 23.26 2.03
CA ASP A 5 8.32 24.59 1.66
C ASP A 5 7.33 24.51 0.48
N LEU A 6 7.48 23.51 -0.39
CA LEU A 6 6.52 23.22 -1.46
C LEU A 6 5.19 22.74 -0.86
N SER A 7 5.23 21.75 0.04
CA SER A 7 4.01 21.17 0.64
C SER A 7 3.22 22.20 1.45
N GLN A 8 3.90 23.07 2.21
CA GLN A 8 3.22 24.13 2.96
C GLN A 8 2.59 25.18 2.05
N THR A 9 3.15 25.40 0.87
CA THR A 9 2.59 26.32 -0.13
C THR A 9 1.34 25.70 -0.74
N GLU A 10 1.38 24.40 -1.09
CA GLU A 10 0.23 23.65 -1.59
C GLU A 10 -0.92 23.60 -0.58
N ASP A 11 -0.64 23.28 0.68
CA ASP A 11 -1.63 23.23 1.76
C ASP A 11 -2.34 24.57 1.93
N ARG A 12 -1.60 25.68 1.88
CA ARG A 12 -2.18 27.03 1.95
C ARG A 12 -3.05 27.35 0.75
N MET A 13 -2.65 26.88 -0.43
CA MET A 13 -3.41 27.07 -1.66
C MET A 13 -4.73 26.28 -1.61
N LEU A 14 -4.69 25.04 -1.14
CA LEU A 14 -5.88 24.20 -0.94
C LEU A 14 -6.83 24.80 0.10
N GLU A 15 -6.30 25.29 1.22
CA GLU A 15 -7.11 25.94 2.25
C GLU A 15 -7.84 27.18 1.71
N ALA A 16 -7.17 27.98 0.87
CA ALA A 16 -7.79 29.13 0.21
C ALA A 16 -8.95 28.70 -0.72
N LEU A 17 -8.76 27.65 -1.53
CA LEU A 17 -9.81 27.10 -2.40
C LEU A 17 -10.99 26.53 -1.60
N PHE A 18 -10.73 25.86 -0.48
CA PHE A 18 -11.80 25.33 0.38
C PHE A 18 -12.55 26.45 1.13
N ALA A 19 -11.85 27.49 1.56
CA ALA A 19 -12.48 28.67 2.15
C ALA A 19 -13.41 29.37 1.15
N GLU A 20 -12.98 29.49 -0.11
CA GLU A 20 -13.80 30.01 -1.20
C GLU A 20 -15.03 29.12 -1.44
N ALA A 21 -14.84 27.80 -1.59
CA ALA A 21 -15.92 26.85 -1.80
C ALA A 21 -16.96 26.84 -0.67
N ARG A 22 -16.53 27.01 0.59
CA ARG A 22 -17.42 27.11 1.75
C ARG A 22 -18.22 28.42 1.77
N SER A 23 -17.61 29.50 1.30
CA SER A 23 -18.25 30.81 1.20
C SER A 23 -19.22 30.91 0.02
N ALA A 24 -18.97 30.13 -1.04
CA ALA A 24 -19.88 29.97 -2.15
C ALA A 24 -21.15 29.28 -1.64
N ARG A 25 -22.23 30.07 -1.54
CA ARG A 25 -23.56 29.51 -1.25
C ARG A 25 -24.01 28.73 -2.46
N VAL A 26 -23.71 27.44 -2.49
CA VAL A 26 -24.24 26.52 -3.49
C VAL A 26 -25.73 26.38 -3.25
N ALA A 27 -26.54 26.54 -4.29
CA ALA A 27 -27.97 26.29 -4.21
C ALA A 27 -28.20 24.83 -3.82
N ASP A 28 -29.26 24.55 -3.06
CA ASP A 28 -29.62 23.18 -2.73
C ASP A 28 -29.75 22.35 -4.02
N PRO A 29 -29.29 21.09 -4.02
CA PRO A 29 -29.43 20.22 -5.17
C PRO A 29 -30.90 20.11 -5.58
N SER A 30 -31.16 19.94 -6.87
CA SER A 30 -32.54 19.83 -7.36
C SER A 30 -33.24 18.62 -6.74
N GLU A 31 -34.53 18.74 -6.48
CA GLU A 31 -35.36 17.65 -5.95
C GLU A 31 -35.27 16.39 -6.83
N ALA A 32 -35.24 16.58 -8.15
CA ALA A 32 -35.10 15.48 -9.12
C ALA A 32 -33.77 14.74 -8.96
N LEU A 33 -32.66 15.44 -8.68
CA LEU A 33 -31.37 14.83 -8.43
C LEU A 33 -31.38 14.05 -7.11
N MET A 34 -31.97 14.62 -6.06
CA MET A 34 -32.10 13.94 -4.77
C MET A 34 -32.90 12.64 -4.89
N GLN A 35 -34.00 12.64 -5.65
CA GLN A 35 -34.79 11.44 -5.92
C GLN A 35 -34.01 10.40 -6.71
N ALA A 36 -33.22 10.82 -7.71
CA ALA A 36 -32.38 9.90 -8.47
C ALA A 36 -31.30 9.26 -7.58
N ILE A 37 -30.64 10.04 -6.72
CA ILE A 37 -29.64 9.53 -5.76
C ILE A 37 -30.27 8.54 -4.78
N LEU A 38 -31.46 8.84 -4.24
CA LEU A 38 -32.15 7.94 -3.32
C LEU A 38 -32.61 6.65 -4.01
N GLY A 39 -33.05 6.73 -5.27
CA GLY A 39 -33.39 5.55 -6.07
C GLY A 39 -32.18 4.65 -6.33
N ASP A 40 -31.07 5.24 -6.79
CA ASP A 40 -29.82 4.51 -7.03
C ASP A 40 -29.27 3.88 -5.73
N ALA A 41 -29.29 4.62 -4.62
CA ALA A 41 -28.90 4.08 -3.32
C ALA A 41 -29.79 2.91 -2.86
N ALA A 42 -31.10 2.98 -3.10
CA ALA A 42 -32.03 1.91 -2.77
C ALA A 42 -31.74 0.65 -3.61
N GLU A 43 -31.52 0.81 -4.92
CA GLU A 43 -31.14 -0.28 -5.81
C GLU A 43 -29.79 -0.90 -5.42
N ALA A 44 -28.79 -0.07 -5.10
CA ALA A 44 -27.48 -0.53 -4.64
C ALA A 44 -27.58 -1.32 -3.33
N LEU A 45 -28.41 -0.86 -2.37
CA LEU A 45 -28.65 -1.58 -1.12
C LEU A 45 -29.37 -2.91 -1.35
N GLU A 46 -30.30 -2.96 -2.29
CA GLU A 46 -31.00 -4.19 -2.65
C GLU A 46 -30.08 -5.18 -3.38
N ALA A 47 -29.23 -4.72 -4.29
CA ALA A 47 -28.20 -5.52 -4.94
C ALA A 47 -27.12 -6.02 -3.96
N SER A 48 -26.83 -5.23 -2.92
CA SER A 48 -25.90 -5.59 -1.84
C SER A 48 -26.53 -6.53 -0.81
N ARG A 49 -27.85 -6.78 -0.88
CA ARG A 49 -28.51 -7.70 0.04
C ARG A 49 -27.92 -9.08 -0.21
N PRO A 50 -27.26 -9.70 0.79
CA PRO A 50 -26.74 -11.04 0.60
C PRO A 50 -27.92 -11.95 0.31
N VAL A 51 -28.00 -12.42 -0.94
CA VAL A 51 -28.89 -13.53 -1.29
C VAL A 51 -28.47 -14.68 -0.37
N PRO A 52 -29.40 -15.33 0.35
CA PRO A 52 -29.07 -16.53 1.11
C PRO A 52 -28.70 -17.62 0.11
N VAL A 53 -27.43 -17.63 -0.31
CA VAL A 53 -26.82 -18.73 -1.03
C VAL A 53 -26.71 -19.85 -0.01
N ALA A 54 -27.33 -21.00 -0.31
CA ALA A 54 -27.10 -22.21 0.48
C ALA A 54 -25.59 -22.36 0.68
N ALA A 55 -25.12 -22.31 1.93
CA ALA A 55 -23.71 -22.21 2.25
C ALA A 55 -22.94 -23.40 1.65
N ALA A 56 -22.39 -23.22 0.44
CA ALA A 56 -21.37 -24.10 -0.07
C ALA A 56 -20.19 -23.95 0.88
N ARG A 57 -19.70 -25.07 1.42
CA ARG A 57 -18.51 -25.05 2.28
C ARG A 57 -17.41 -24.30 1.52
N PRO A 58 -16.92 -23.16 2.03
CA PRO A 58 -15.90 -22.41 1.31
C PRO A 58 -14.71 -23.33 1.11
N GLY A 59 -14.24 -23.43 -0.14
CA GLY A 59 -13.02 -24.17 -0.43
C GLY A 59 -11.86 -23.58 0.37
N PHE A 60 -10.84 -24.39 0.68
CA PHE A 60 -9.69 -23.97 1.47
C PHE A 60 -9.07 -22.64 0.99
N LEU A 61 -8.96 -22.44 -0.33
CA LEU A 61 -8.47 -21.21 -0.95
C LEU A 61 -9.37 -19.99 -0.67
N ALA A 62 -10.68 -20.17 -0.71
CA ALA A 62 -11.65 -19.09 -0.40
C ALA A 62 -11.59 -18.71 1.08
N GLY A 63 -11.39 -19.69 1.97
CA GLY A 63 -11.15 -19.45 3.38
C GLY A 63 -9.85 -18.68 3.64
N LEU A 64 -8.76 -19.02 2.93
CA LEU A 64 -7.50 -18.30 3.02
C LEU A 64 -7.62 -16.85 2.51
N TRP A 65 -8.31 -16.65 1.38
CA TRP A 65 -8.51 -15.32 0.80
C TRP A 65 -9.37 -14.42 1.72
N ALA A 66 -10.40 -14.99 2.35
CA ALA A 66 -11.20 -14.30 3.37
C ALA A 66 -10.38 -14.01 4.65
N ALA A 67 -9.57 -14.97 5.11
CA ALA A 67 -8.70 -14.79 6.28
C ALA A 67 -7.63 -13.71 6.07
N LEU A 68 -7.15 -13.55 4.85
CA LEU A 68 -6.23 -12.48 4.50
C LEU A 68 -6.92 -11.10 4.50
N GLY A 69 -8.25 -11.02 4.42
CA GLY A 69 -9.00 -9.76 4.32
C GLY A 69 -9.26 -9.32 2.88
N GLY A 70 -9.25 -10.27 1.94
CA GLY A 70 -9.49 -10.02 0.52
C GLY A 70 -8.40 -9.17 -0.13
N VAL A 71 -8.82 -8.25 -1.01
CA VAL A 71 -7.89 -7.39 -1.78
C VAL A 71 -7.04 -6.45 -0.90
N ALA A 72 -7.58 -5.98 0.23
CA ALA A 72 -6.84 -5.16 1.19
C ALA A 72 -5.73 -5.97 1.88
N GLY A 73 -6.03 -7.24 2.21
CA GLY A 73 -5.07 -8.18 2.75
C GLY A 73 -3.89 -8.48 1.84
N VAL A 74 -4.22 -8.86 0.60
CA VAL A 74 -3.22 -9.25 -0.40
C VAL A 74 -2.33 -8.08 -0.80
N SER A 75 -2.88 -6.86 -0.89
CA SER A 75 -2.08 -5.66 -1.17
C SER A 75 -1.11 -5.36 -0.02
N GLY A 76 -1.54 -5.47 1.24
CA GLY A 76 -0.65 -5.33 2.40
C GLY A 76 0.47 -6.38 2.42
N LEU A 77 0.14 -7.65 2.14
CA LEU A 77 1.12 -8.73 2.02
C LEU A 77 2.15 -8.45 0.91
N ALA A 78 1.69 -7.99 -0.26
CA ALA A 78 2.55 -7.64 -1.38
C ALA A 78 3.48 -6.46 -1.05
N THR A 79 2.96 -5.43 -0.38
CA THR A 79 3.78 -4.30 0.10
C THR A 79 4.82 -4.77 1.12
N ALA A 80 4.45 -5.62 2.08
CA ALA A 80 5.39 -6.18 3.05
C ALA A 80 6.50 -7.00 2.36
N ALA A 81 6.16 -7.80 1.34
CA ALA A 81 7.13 -8.54 0.55
C ALA A 81 8.09 -7.60 -0.22
N ALA A 82 7.56 -6.56 -0.87
CA ALA A 82 8.37 -5.57 -1.57
C ALA A 82 9.34 -4.84 -0.63
N VAL A 83 8.86 -4.47 0.57
CA VAL A 83 9.69 -3.86 1.63
C VAL A 83 10.77 -4.84 2.11
N GLY A 84 10.44 -6.12 2.29
CA GLY A 84 11.42 -7.15 2.65
C GLY A 84 12.52 -7.31 1.59
N VAL A 85 12.15 -7.35 0.31
CA VAL A 85 13.12 -7.38 -0.80
C VAL A 85 13.99 -6.13 -0.82
N TRP A 86 13.40 -4.95 -0.62
CA TRP A 86 14.14 -3.68 -0.55
C TRP A 86 15.21 -3.69 0.55
N PHE A 87 14.84 -4.09 1.78
CA PHE A 87 15.78 -4.18 2.89
C PHE A 87 16.86 -5.25 2.70
N GLY A 88 16.57 -6.34 1.99
CA GLY A 88 17.56 -7.39 1.70
C GLY A 88 18.60 -6.95 0.65
N VAL A 89 18.20 -6.17 -0.35
CA VAL A 89 19.08 -5.70 -1.43
C VAL A 89 19.91 -4.48 -1.01
N ALA A 90 19.32 -3.58 -0.23
CA ALA A 90 19.97 -2.37 0.27
C ALA A 90 19.86 -2.30 1.79
N PRO A 91 20.76 -3.00 2.53
CA PRO A 91 20.79 -2.90 3.98
C PRO A 91 21.03 -1.43 4.36
N PRO A 92 20.14 -0.78 5.14
CA PRO A 92 20.41 0.55 5.65
C PRO A 92 21.67 0.54 6.53
N ALA A 93 22.51 1.58 6.42
CA ALA A 93 23.81 1.67 7.09
C ALA A 93 23.79 1.49 8.63
N GLY A 94 22.61 1.56 9.27
CA GLY A 94 22.43 1.23 10.69
C GLY A 94 22.49 -0.28 11.01
N LEU A 95 22.35 -1.16 10.01
CA LEU A 95 22.41 -2.61 10.20
C LEU A 95 23.84 -3.13 10.34
N ASP A 96 24.83 -2.47 9.72
CA ASP A 96 26.25 -2.83 9.89
C ASP A 96 26.72 -2.62 11.33
N GLY A 97 26.26 -1.53 11.97
CA GLY A 97 26.54 -1.29 13.38
C GLY A 97 25.88 -2.31 14.32
N LEU A 98 24.64 -2.72 14.01
CA LEU A 98 23.91 -3.72 14.79
C LEU A 98 24.45 -5.15 14.58
N SER A 99 24.84 -5.52 13.36
CA SER A 99 25.45 -6.81 13.07
C SER A 99 26.80 -6.93 13.77
N THR A 100 27.63 -5.89 13.71
CA THR A 100 28.92 -5.84 14.44
C THR A 100 28.72 -5.93 15.95
N ALA A 101 27.69 -5.27 16.49
CA ALA A 101 27.42 -5.28 17.93
C ALA A 101 26.87 -6.62 18.46
N ILE A 102 26.09 -7.35 17.66
CA ILE A 102 25.45 -8.61 18.08
C ILE A 102 26.28 -9.84 17.70
N TRP A 103 26.92 -9.84 16.53
CA TRP A 103 27.59 -11.00 15.94
C TRP A 103 29.12 -10.86 15.86
N GLY A 104 29.67 -9.67 16.14
CA GLY A 104 31.10 -9.39 16.03
C GLY A 104 31.53 -8.99 14.61
N GLU A 105 32.84 -8.89 14.39
CA GLU A 105 33.42 -8.51 13.09
C GLU A 105 32.99 -9.49 11.98
N SER A 106 32.36 -8.96 10.93
CA SER A 106 31.97 -9.73 9.76
C SER A 106 33.19 -10.01 8.88
N VAL A 107 33.69 -11.25 8.90
CA VAL A 107 34.72 -11.69 7.96
C VAL A 107 34.05 -12.04 6.63
N SER A 108 34.20 -11.17 5.64
CA SER A 108 33.78 -11.44 4.27
C SER A 108 34.73 -12.45 3.63
N VAL A 109 34.27 -13.70 3.45
CA VAL A 109 34.99 -14.73 2.69
C VAL A 109 34.53 -14.66 1.23
N SER A 110 35.43 -14.25 0.33
CA SER A 110 35.15 -14.31 -1.10
C SER A 110 35.15 -15.77 -1.55
N ILE A 111 33.99 -16.27 -1.97
CA ILE A 111 33.79 -17.66 -2.41
C ILE A 111 34.26 -17.84 -3.88
N PHE A 112 34.46 -16.72 -4.59
CA PHE A 112 34.94 -16.70 -5.97
C PHE A 112 36.24 -15.89 -6.01
N SER A 113 37.36 -16.54 -6.29
CA SER A 113 38.59 -15.85 -6.70
C SER A 113 38.45 -15.49 -8.18
N ALA A 114 38.76 -14.24 -8.54
CA ALA A 114 38.73 -13.78 -9.93
C ALA A 114 39.63 -14.63 -10.85
N ASP A 115 40.62 -15.31 -10.27
CA ASP A 115 41.56 -16.19 -10.96
C ASP A 115 40.92 -17.51 -11.46
N ASP A 116 39.92 -18.06 -10.77
CA ASP A 116 39.21 -19.29 -11.20
C ASP A 116 38.26 -19.02 -12.39
N ILE A 117 37.73 -17.79 -12.50
CA ILE A 117 36.72 -17.42 -13.51
C ILE A 117 37.32 -17.28 -14.92
N LEU A 118 38.63 -17.02 -15.02
CA LEU A 118 39.31 -16.82 -16.30
C LEU A 118 40.11 -18.03 -16.78
N GLY A 119 40.17 -19.13 -16.01
CA GLY A 119 40.71 -20.42 -16.46
C GLY A 119 42.03 -20.31 -17.22
N LEU A 120 42.96 -19.48 -16.74
CA LEU A 120 44.14 -19.06 -17.50
C LEU A 120 45.47 -19.55 -16.92
N GLU A 121 45.51 -20.63 -16.13
CA GLU A 121 46.76 -21.38 -15.91
C GLU A 121 46.51 -22.90 -15.77
N GLY A 122 47.25 -23.67 -16.59
CA GLY A 122 47.83 -25.00 -16.34
C GLY A 122 46.98 -26.12 -15.76
#